data_AF-A0A6I0UI84-F1
#
_entry.id   AF-A0A6I0UI84-F1
#
_cell.length_a   1.000
_cell.length_b   1.000
_cell.length_c   1.000
_cell.angle_alpha   90.00
_cell.angle_beta   90.00
_cell.angle_gamma   90.00
#
_symmetry.space_group_name_H-M   'P 1'
#
loop_
_entity.id
_entity.type
_entity.pdbx_description
1 polymer ?
#
loop_
_entity_poly.entity_id
_entity_poly.type
_entity_poly.pdbx_seq_one_letter_code
_entity_poly.pdbx_strand_id
1 'polypeptide(L)'
;MKNFEATLDPVAGRLITHDVRPPRRASYSSLDTYGNCPAQWAFGRLWRETPEWDDPLTVGSIAHAALELAVSTPSATDPAWLPLARRAIAMERERNLLPANRWKGDPIPAGVKAPNGSPATDEDWARLAANRLNGFRLTDVLDGDMLRPAAAEQRIDAEVWGIPMTGSVDYRDESGRVVDWKTGKLPELGSPKAKSHQNQLRVYKALLDTRGIQVTDARDVYVEHRVHHMADLSDDAMEATGTLMRSRWDGMRRDADAGSYAMTPSYLCPWCPLARACPLASPARGDKARRAAARGIDPTDPRLHVADGRPTGDPLAGMLPDACGQGEDKEDDMDLLDMLDTAPKPKKATLPPPEPWTKGPDPWDTPEGREAAARWGMGDKPKREAKPDTSDDVDPWATPMPTKAALGSTDGGDAPWAVEPEAKPAPQAEAKPEAKAPTRRMARGKAYDPSVLSEGAVNSAGYGFTRLTIMAAEAYAIGPDDPDGTLLALIRAGWAASRAAWGPNTPDVAGLADGRPDTDALLRWLDSPLARDADEAIGRLMPADGTPADRIGRAGRAAARALIAARDLIR
;
A
#
# COMPACT_ATOMS: atom_id res chain seq x y z
N MET A 1 -1.77 -3.11 -36.08
CA MET A 1 -2.21 -2.57 -34.78
C MET A 1 -3.68 -2.19 -34.90
N LYS A 2 -4.49 -2.35 -33.85
CA LYS A 2 -5.87 -1.88 -33.88
C LYS A 2 -5.87 -0.34 -33.91
N ASN A 3 -6.71 0.26 -34.74
CA ASN A 3 -7.09 1.65 -34.56
C ASN A 3 -7.89 1.71 -33.26
N PHE A 4 -7.48 2.57 -32.34
CA PHE A 4 -8.18 2.85 -31.09
C PHE A 4 -8.09 4.34 -30.81
N GLU A 5 -8.95 4.83 -29.94
CA GLU A 5 -8.90 6.17 -29.37
C GLU A 5 -9.10 6.06 -27.85
N ALA A 6 -8.24 6.75 -27.10
CA ALA A 6 -8.22 6.71 -25.65
C ALA A 6 -7.91 8.08 -25.08
N THR A 7 -8.66 8.52 -24.06
CA THR A 7 -8.44 9.78 -23.35
C THR A 7 -8.16 9.51 -21.88
N LEU A 8 -7.06 10.04 -21.36
CA LEU A 8 -6.74 10.04 -19.93
C LEU A 8 -7.32 11.32 -19.32
N ASP A 9 -8.26 11.17 -18.40
CA ASP A 9 -8.82 12.26 -17.62
C ASP A 9 -8.17 12.26 -16.22
N PRO A 10 -7.18 13.14 -15.98
CA PRO A 10 -6.51 13.22 -14.68
C PRO A 10 -7.44 13.71 -13.56
N VAL A 11 -8.42 14.55 -13.88
CA VAL A 11 -9.31 15.17 -12.88
C VAL A 11 -10.32 14.15 -12.39
N ALA A 12 -10.95 13.40 -13.30
CA ALA A 12 -11.85 12.32 -12.94
C ALA A 12 -11.12 11.05 -12.46
N GLY A 13 -9.81 10.94 -12.70
CA GLY A 13 -9.07 9.72 -12.43
C GLY A 13 -9.55 8.56 -13.30
N ARG A 14 -9.82 8.83 -14.58
CA ARG A 14 -10.47 7.89 -15.51
C ARG A 14 -9.68 7.76 -16.82
N LEU A 15 -9.69 6.56 -17.39
CA LEU A 15 -9.41 6.34 -18.80
C LEU A 15 -10.76 6.24 -19.53
N ILE A 16 -10.95 7.04 -20.58
CA ILE A 16 -12.14 7.03 -21.43
C ILE A 16 -11.79 6.39 -22.77
N THR A 17 -12.50 5.32 -23.13
CA THR A 17 -12.41 4.67 -24.44
C THR A 17 -13.61 3.77 -24.69
N HIS A 18 -14.18 3.83 -25.90
CA HIS A 18 -15.32 3.01 -26.31
C HIS A 18 -14.90 1.80 -27.18
N ASP A 19 -13.59 1.63 -27.42
CA ASP A 19 -13.05 0.55 -28.26
C ASP A 19 -12.90 -0.79 -27.53
N VAL A 20 -13.21 -0.81 -26.22
CA VAL A 20 -13.18 -2.01 -25.40
C VAL A 20 -14.61 -2.53 -25.23
N ARG A 21 -14.90 -3.65 -25.90
CA ARG A 21 -16.21 -4.30 -25.77
C ARG A 21 -16.34 -5.02 -24.42
N PRO A 22 -17.55 -5.04 -23.84
CA PRO A 22 -17.85 -5.88 -22.69
C PRO A 22 -17.48 -7.34 -22.97
N PRO A 23 -16.66 -7.98 -22.11
CA PRO A 23 -16.26 -9.35 -22.31
C PRO A 23 -17.46 -10.30 -22.18
N ARG A 24 -17.54 -11.31 -23.05
CA ARG A 24 -18.54 -12.38 -22.94
C ARG A 24 -18.20 -13.42 -21.87
N ARG A 25 -16.92 -13.51 -21.52
CA ARG A 25 -16.37 -14.47 -20.56
C ARG A 25 -15.22 -13.82 -19.79
N ALA A 26 -14.99 -14.26 -18.56
CA ALA A 26 -13.89 -13.81 -17.71
C ALA A 26 -12.85 -14.92 -17.50
N SER A 27 -11.58 -14.56 -17.38
CA SER A 27 -10.55 -15.40 -16.78
C SER A 27 -10.11 -14.81 -15.45
N TYR A 28 -9.53 -15.64 -14.57
CA TYR A 28 -8.94 -15.15 -13.32
C TYR A 28 -7.95 -14.00 -13.56
N SER A 29 -6.98 -14.21 -14.45
CA SER A 29 -5.97 -13.21 -14.80
C SER A 29 -6.57 -11.89 -15.30
N SER A 30 -7.65 -11.95 -16.07
CA SER A 30 -8.36 -10.76 -16.54
C SER A 30 -9.07 -10.03 -15.40
N LEU A 31 -9.75 -10.76 -14.50
CA LEU A 31 -10.42 -10.17 -13.33
C LEU A 31 -9.41 -9.59 -12.35
N ASP A 32 -8.28 -10.24 -12.13
CA ASP A 32 -7.23 -9.75 -11.24
C ASP A 32 -6.55 -8.50 -11.80
N THR A 33 -6.24 -8.47 -13.10
CA THR A 33 -5.74 -7.25 -13.76
C THR A 33 -6.72 -6.09 -13.59
N TYR A 34 -8.02 -6.33 -13.81
CA TYR A 34 -9.06 -5.31 -13.60
C TYR A 34 -9.16 -4.86 -12.14
N GLY A 35 -9.09 -5.80 -11.19
CA GLY A 35 -9.11 -5.49 -9.77
C GLY A 35 -7.91 -4.67 -9.30
N ASN A 36 -6.75 -4.81 -9.95
CA ASN A 36 -5.58 -3.98 -9.69
C ASN A 36 -5.72 -2.59 -10.31
N CYS A 37 -6.12 -2.52 -11.60
CA CYS A 37 -6.42 -1.26 -12.28
C CYS A 37 -7.34 -1.46 -13.49
N PRO A 38 -8.59 -0.94 -13.46
CA PRO A 38 -9.50 -0.99 -14.60
C PRO A 38 -8.94 -0.35 -15.87
N ALA A 39 -8.26 0.79 -15.75
CA ALA A 39 -7.62 1.46 -16.89
C ALA A 39 -6.50 0.61 -17.52
N GLN A 40 -5.67 -0.06 -16.71
CA GLN A 40 -4.65 -0.99 -17.20
C GLN A 40 -5.30 -2.16 -17.97
N TRP A 41 -6.37 -2.72 -17.41
CA TRP A 41 -7.11 -3.82 -18.02
C TRP A 41 -7.73 -3.44 -19.38
N ALA A 42 -8.32 -2.26 -19.47
CA ALA A 42 -8.94 -1.75 -20.69
C ALA A 42 -7.88 -1.46 -21.75
N PHE A 43 -6.86 -0.67 -21.38
CA PHE A 43 -5.85 -0.22 -22.31
C PHE A 43 -4.98 -1.37 -22.85
N GLY A 44 -4.66 -2.37 -22.02
CA GLY A 44 -3.92 -3.58 -22.44
C GLY A 44 -4.64 -4.43 -23.52
N ARG A 45 -5.92 -4.17 -23.81
CA ARG A 45 -6.66 -4.81 -24.92
C ARG A 45 -6.56 -4.04 -26.23
N LEU A 46 -6.31 -2.75 -26.14
CA LEU A 46 -6.17 -1.83 -27.26
C LEU A 46 -4.75 -1.82 -27.79
N TRP A 47 -3.80 -1.80 -26.85
CA TRP A 47 -2.39 -1.66 -27.11
C TRP A 47 -1.60 -2.81 -26.47
N ARG A 48 -0.62 -3.32 -27.21
CA ARG A 48 0.34 -4.30 -26.73
C ARG A 48 1.73 -3.77 -26.98
N GLU A 49 2.56 -3.92 -25.96
CA GLU A 49 3.97 -3.67 -26.02
C GLU A 49 4.66 -4.64 -26.98
N THR A 50 5.72 -4.18 -27.65
CA THR A 50 6.62 -5.05 -28.40
C THR A 50 7.54 -5.74 -27.39
N PRO A 51 7.53 -7.08 -27.30
CA PRO A 51 8.43 -7.79 -26.39
C PRO A 51 9.90 -7.50 -26.71
N GLU A 52 10.73 -7.44 -25.68
CA GLU A 52 12.19 -7.30 -25.79
C GLU A 52 12.89 -8.65 -25.53
N TRP A 53 14.22 -8.65 -25.60
CA TRP A 53 15.02 -9.81 -25.22
C TRP A 53 14.76 -10.22 -23.77
N ASP A 54 14.66 -11.53 -23.51
CA ASP A 54 14.34 -12.09 -22.19
C ASP A 54 13.01 -11.56 -21.61
N ASP A 55 12.04 -11.25 -22.48
CA ASP A 55 10.69 -10.91 -22.05
C ASP A 55 10.10 -12.03 -21.16
N PRO A 56 9.73 -11.73 -19.89
CA PRO A 56 9.32 -12.77 -18.95
C PRO A 56 8.06 -13.53 -19.36
N LEU A 57 7.14 -12.90 -20.10
CA LEU A 57 5.91 -13.56 -20.55
C LEU A 57 6.20 -14.53 -21.68
N THR A 58 7.09 -14.16 -22.60
CA THR A 58 7.55 -15.01 -23.70
C THR A 58 8.32 -16.22 -23.15
N VAL A 59 9.32 -15.98 -22.31
CA VAL A 59 10.14 -17.05 -21.70
C VAL A 59 9.27 -17.98 -20.84
N GLY A 60 8.40 -17.40 -20.02
CA GLY A 60 7.46 -18.16 -19.18
C GLY A 60 6.52 -19.03 -20.00
N SER A 61 5.94 -18.51 -21.09
CA SER A 61 5.04 -19.27 -21.96
C SER A 61 5.73 -20.48 -22.58
N ILE A 62 6.98 -20.33 -23.05
CA ILE A 62 7.77 -21.45 -23.59
C ILE A 62 8.10 -22.47 -22.48
N ALA A 63 8.42 -22.00 -21.27
CA ALA A 63 8.68 -22.86 -20.13
C ALA A 63 7.44 -23.66 -19.69
N HIS A 64 6.25 -23.05 -19.68
CA HIS A 64 4.98 -23.73 -19.42
C HIS A 64 4.69 -24.81 -20.48
N ALA A 65 4.87 -24.48 -21.76
CA ALA A 65 4.70 -25.46 -22.83
C ALA A 65 5.74 -26.61 -22.75
N ALA A 66 6.96 -26.35 -22.25
CA ALA A 66 7.94 -27.39 -21.98
C ALA A 66 7.54 -28.28 -20.78
N LEU A 67 7.00 -27.67 -19.72
CA LEU A 67 6.42 -28.38 -18.58
C LEU A 67 5.26 -29.27 -19.01
N GLU A 68 4.34 -28.75 -19.83
CA GLU A 68 3.22 -29.53 -20.36
C GLU A 68 3.71 -30.79 -21.09
N LEU A 69 4.71 -30.67 -21.97
CA LEU A 69 5.31 -31.81 -22.66
C LEU A 69 5.92 -32.82 -21.68
N ALA A 70 6.55 -32.35 -20.61
CA ALA A 70 7.17 -33.20 -19.61
C ALA A 70 6.13 -33.96 -18.77
N VAL A 71 5.09 -33.26 -18.30
CA VAL A 71 4.10 -33.82 -17.37
C VAL A 71 3.01 -34.63 -18.07
N SER A 72 2.78 -34.43 -19.37
CA SER A 72 1.83 -35.22 -20.14
C SER A 72 2.28 -36.67 -20.32
N THR A 73 3.59 -36.90 -20.39
CA THR A 73 4.20 -38.24 -20.48
C THR A 73 5.43 -38.30 -19.58
N PRO A 74 5.24 -38.35 -18.25
CA PRO A 74 6.35 -38.23 -17.31
C PRO A 74 7.15 -39.54 -17.31
N SER A 75 8.27 -39.55 -18.04
CA SER A 75 9.13 -40.73 -18.24
C SER A 75 10.42 -40.71 -17.43
N ALA A 76 10.78 -39.54 -16.89
CA ALA A 76 11.97 -39.32 -16.09
C ALA A 76 11.71 -38.29 -14.99
N THR A 77 12.38 -38.45 -13.85
CA THR A 77 12.26 -37.50 -12.73
C THR A 77 12.92 -36.16 -13.04
N ASP A 78 13.97 -36.16 -13.87
CA ASP A 78 14.72 -34.98 -14.31
C ASP A 78 14.68 -34.88 -15.84
N PRO A 79 13.68 -34.19 -16.40
CA PRO A 79 13.53 -34.05 -17.84
C PRO A 79 14.65 -33.22 -18.48
N ALA A 80 15.06 -33.57 -19.69
CA ALA A 80 15.97 -32.74 -20.47
C ALA A 80 15.24 -31.46 -20.97
N TRP A 81 15.34 -30.38 -20.19
CA TRP A 81 14.56 -29.16 -20.39
C TRP A 81 14.84 -28.44 -21.71
N LEU A 82 16.09 -28.36 -22.17
CA LEU A 82 16.42 -27.68 -23.43
C LEU A 82 15.79 -28.36 -24.66
N PRO A 83 15.93 -29.70 -24.85
CA PRO A 83 15.16 -30.41 -25.88
C PRO A 83 13.64 -30.20 -25.78
N LEU A 84 13.08 -30.16 -24.57
CA LEU A 84 11.65 -29.91 -24.37
C LEU A 84 11.25 -28.48 -24.75
N ALA A 85 12.04 -27.48 -24.39
CA ALA A 85 11.80 -26.08 -24.75
C ALA A 85 11.82 -25.85 -26.27
N ARG A 86 12.73 -26.51 -27.00
CA ARG A 86 12.73 -26.49 -28.48
C ARG A 86 11.43 -27.07 -29.05
N ARG A 87 11.01 -28.23 -28.53
CA ARG A 87 9.74 -28.88 -28.93
C ARG A 87 8.53 -28.02 -28.55
N ALA A 88 8.58 -27.34 -27.42
CA ALA A 88 7.54 -26.46 -26.93
C ALA A 88 7.29 -25.28 -27.89
N ILE A 89 8.35 -24.65 -28.42
CA ILE A 89 8.23 -23.59 -29.44
C ILE A 89 7.51 -24.11 -30.68
N ALA A 90 7.91 -25.28 -31.20
CA ALA A 90 7.25 -25.92 -32.34
C ALA A 90 5.77 -26.22 -32.05
N MET A 91 5.49 -26.81 -30.89
CA MET A 91 4.12 -27.11 -30.44
C MET A 91 3.25 -25.85 -30.34
N GLU A 92 3.77 -24.77 -29.76
CA GLU A 92 3.02 -23.50 -29.66
C GLU A 92 2.79 -22.85 -31.03
N ARG A 93 3.74 -22.95 -31.97
CA ARG A 93 3.52 -22.51 -33.35
C ARG A 93 2.37 -23.27 -34.00
N GLU A 94 2.37 -24.61 -33.89
CA GLU A 94 1.29 -25.44 -34.43
C GLU A 94 -0.07 -25.09 -33.80
N ARG A 95 -0.12 -24.93 -32.47
CA ARG A 95 -1.32 -24.49 -31.75
C ARG A 95 -1.81 -23.13 -32.20
N ASN A 96 -0.90 -22.21 -32.48
CA ASN A 96 -1.24 -20.86 -32.92
C ASN A 96 -1.71 -20.81 -34.38
N LEU A 97 -1.56 -21.88 -35.16
CA LEU A 97 -2.18 -21.98 -36.50
C LEU A 97 -3.70 -22.23 -36.43
N LEU A 98 -4.19 -22.80 -35.32
CA LEU A 98 -5.62 -23.08 -35.14
C LEU A 98 -6.45 -21.79 -35.19
N PRO A 99 -7.65 -21.79 -35.81
CA PRO A 99 -8.47 -20.57 -35.94
C PRO A 99 -8.74 -19.85 -34.62
N ALA A 100 -8.92 -20.60 -33.53
CA ALA A 100 -9.17 -20.04 -32.19
C ALA A 100 -7.95 -19.32 -31.58
N ASN A 101 -6.74 -19.64 -32.05
CA ASN A 101 -5.48 -19.17 -31.48
C ASN A 101 -4.67 -18.29 -32.46
N ARG A 102 -5.10 -18.16 -33.72
CA ARG A 102 -4.39 -17.38 -34.76
C ARG A 102 -4.06 -15.96 -34.34
N TRP A 103 -4.86 -15.36 -33.47
CA TRP A 103 -4.62 -14.03 -32.92
C TRP A 103 -3.36 -13.93 -32.03
N LYS A 104 -2.83 -15.05 -31.52
CA LYS A 104 -1.61 -15.10 -30.70
C LYS A 104 -0.35 -14.84 -31.54
N GLY A 105 -0.35 -15.25 -32.81
CA GLY A 105 0.81 -15.12 -33.69
C GLY A 105 1.92 -16.13 -33.39
N ASP A 106 3.14 -15.85 -33.85
CA ASP A 106 4.31 -16.66 -33.50
C ASP A 106 4.61 -16.52 -31.99
N PRO A 107 4.86 -17.62 -31.24
CA PRO A 107 5.25 -17.55 -29.85
C PRO A 107 6.59 -16.81 -29.64
N ILE A 108 7.42 -16.71 -30.68
CA ILE A 108 8.67 -15.95 -30.63
C ILE A 108 8.47 -14.56 -31.26
N PRO A 109 8.73 -13.48 -30.51
CA PRO A 109 8.60 -12.12 -31.01
C PRO A 109 9.56 -11.86 -32.19
N ALA A 110 9.02 -11.38 -33.30
CA ALA A 110 9.82 -11.03 -34.47
C ALA A 110 10.67 -9.77 -34.23
N GLY A 111 11.91 -9.77 -34.73
CA GLY A 111 12.77 -8.58 -34.73
C GLY A 111 13.49 -8.28 -33.41
N VAL A 112 13.36 -9.14 -32.40
CA VAL A 112 14.10 -9.02 -31.14
C VAL A 112 15.57 -9.37 -31.36
N LYS A 113 16.47 -8.54 -30.81
CA LYS A 113 17.92 -8.76 -30.85
C LYS A 113 18.40 -9.31 -29.52
N ALA A 114 19.30 -10.29 -29.56
CA ALA A 114 20.02 -10.79 -28.39
C ALA A 114 21.06 -9.75 -27.90
N PRO A 115 21.65 -9.92 -26.69
CA PRO A 115 22.57 -8.94 -26.11
C PRO A 115 23.83 -8.66 -26.94
N ASN A 116 24.22 -9.62 -27.80
CA ASN A 116 25.32 -9.49 -28.75
C ASN A 116 24.94 -8.70 -30.03
N GLY A 117 23.71 -8.20 -30.13
CA GLY A 117 23.18 -7.46 -31.27
C GLY A 117 22.69 -8.30 -32.45
N SER A 118 22.87 -9.63 -32.43
CA SER A 118 22.34 -10.51 -33.48
C SER A 118 20.83 -10.74 -33.31
N PRO A 119 20.09 -11.07 -34.38
CA PRO A 119 18.71 -11.53 -34.25
C PRO A 119 18.60 -12.70 -33.27
N ALA A 120 17.66 -12.62 -32.33
CA ALA A 120 17.40 -13.71 -31.40
C ALA A 120 16.82 -14.91 -32.15
N THR A 121 17.37 -16.09 -31.92
CA THR A 121 16.96 -17.33 -32.58
C THR A 121 16.04 -18.16 -31.70
N ASP A 122 15.32 -19.13 -32.28
CA ASP A 122 14.54 -20.13 -31.52
C ASP A 122 15.35 -20.81 -30.43
N GLU A 123 16.60 -21.10 -30.75
CA GLU A 123 17.53 -21.77 -29.85
C GLU A 123 17.85 -20.89 -28.63
N ASP A 124 17.97 -19.58 -28.83
CA ASP A 124 18.23 -18.61 -27.77
C ASP A 124 17.06 -18.55 -26.79
N TRP A 125 15.83 -18.46 -27.30
CA TRP A 125 14.61 -18.48 -26.49
C TRP A 125 14.41 -19.82 -25.78
N ALA A 126 14.71 -20.93 -26.45
CA ALA A 126 14.66 -22.26 -25.84
C ALA A 126 15.65 -22.38 -24.66
N ARG A 127 16.86 -21.82 -24.79
CA ARG A 127 17.83 -21.77 -23.68
C ARG A 127 17.32 -20.93 -22.52
N LEU A 128 16.78 -19.74 -22.77
CA LEU A 128 16.21 -18.89 -21.71
C LEU A 128 15.11 -19.62 -20.93
N ALA A 129 14.18 -20.29 -21.64
CA ALA A 129 13.11 -21.05 -21.01
C ALA A 129 13.64 -22.27 -20.24
N ALA A 130 14.55 -23.04 -20.84
CA ALA A 130 15.17 -24.18 -20.17
C ALA A 130 15.94 -23.77 -18.91
N ASN A 131 16.59 -22.60 -18.92
CA ASN A 131 17.30 -22.07 -17.76
C ASN A 131 16.34 -21.77 -16.58
N ARG A 132 15.08 -21.37 -16.83
CA ARG A 132 14.07 -21.20 -15.77
C ARG A 132 13.66 -22.52 -15.11
N LEU A 133 13.82 -23.63 -15.82
CA LEU A 133 13.48 -24.97 -15.36
C LEU A 133 14.71 -25.75 -14.86
N ASN A 134 15.90 -25.16 -14.95
CA ASN A 134 17.14 -25.85 -14.64
C ASN A 134 17.17 -26.36 -13.19
N GLY A 135 17.42 -27.67 -13.03
CA GLY A 135 17.46 -28.33 -11.73
C GLY A 135 16.11 -28.61 -11.08
N PHE A 136 14.99 -28.24 -11.72
CA PHE A 136 13.65 -28.63 -11.30
C PHE A 136 13.36 -30.08 -11.71
N ARG A 137 12.88 -30.89 -10.76
CA ARG A 137 12.52 -32.30 -10.99
C ARG A 137 11.01 -32.46 -10.88
N LEU A 138 10.42 -33.34 -11.68
CA LEU A 138 8.98 -33.60 -11.65
C LEU A 138 8.51 -34.14 -10.28
N THR A 139 9.40 -34.79 -9.54
CA THR A 139 9.13 -35.28 -8.18
C THR A 139 9.07 -34.17 -7.13
N ASP A 140 9.55 -32.96 -7.43
CA ASP A 140 9.50 -31.81 -6.49
C ASP A 140 8.06 -31.31 -6.25
N VAL A 141 7.12 -31.77 -7.08
CA VAL A 141 5.71 -31.35 -7.13
C VAL A 141 4.86 -32.06 -6.07
N LEU A 142 5.04 -33.37 -5.95
CA LEU A 142 4.20 -34.28 -5.14
C LEU A 142 5.00 -34.92 -4.01
N ASP A 143 5.83 -34.13 -3.32
CA ASP A 143 6.55 -34.56 -2.13
C ASP A 143 7.46 -35.79 -2.36
N GLY A 144 8.01 -35.90 -3.58
CA GLY A 144 8.90 -36.98 -4.01
C GLY A 144 8.24 -38.01 -4.94
N ASP A 145 6.92 -38.04 -5.01
CA ASP A 145 6.20 -38.99 -5.87
C ASP A 145 6.28 -38.60 -7.35
N MET A 146 6.29 -39.62 -8.21
CA MET A 146 6.20 -39.40 -9.65
C MET A 146 4.77 -39.01 -10.04
N LEU A 147 4.69 -38.06 -10.98
CA LEU A 147 3.45 -37.53 -11.52
C LEU A 147 2.62 -38.63 -12.22
N ARG A 148 1.30 -38.65 -11.96
CA ARG A 148 0.31 -39.49 -12.64
C ARG A 148 -0.72 -38.57 -13.33
N PRO A 149 -0.48 -38.16 -14.58
CA PRO A 149 -1.28 -37.14 -15.24
C PRO A 149 -2.73 -37.59 -15.48
N ALA A 150 -3.69 -36.91 -14.86
CA ALA A 150 -5.09 -36.97 -15.26
C ALA A 150 -5.41 -35.96 -16.36
N ALA A 151 -4.74 -34.80 -16.36
CA ALA A 151 -4.73 -33.85 -17.48
C ALA A 151 -3.55 -32.86 -17.36
N ALA A 152 -3.14 -32.29 -18.49
CA ALA A 152 -2.23 -31.16 -18.58
C ALA A 152 -2.85 -30.08 -19.49
N GLU A 153 -2.61 -28.80 -19.18
CA GLU A 153 -3.16 -27.63 -19.87
C GLU A 153 -4.68 -27.75 -20.15
N GLN A 154 -5.43 -28.21 -19.14
CA GLN A 154 -6.85 -28.49 -19.30
C GLN A 154 -7.66 -27.20 -19.32
N ARG A 155 -8.15 -26.84 -20.50
CA ARG A 155 -9.08 -25.74 -20.67
C ARG A 155 -10.49 -26.10 -20.21
N ILE A 156 -11.08 -25.26 -19.35
CA ILE A 156 -12.43 -25.40 -18.83
C ILE A 156 -13.18 -24.10 -19.03
N ASP A 157 -14.36 -24.20 -19.66
CA ASP A 157 -15.33 -23.14 -19.78
C ASP A 157 -16.60 -23.58 -19.01
N ALA A 158 -17.05 -22.76 -18.06
CA ALA A 158 -18.22 -23.03 -17.23
C ALA A 158 -18.76 -21.73 -16.59
N GLU A 159 -20.01 -21.76 -16.11
CA GLU A 159 -20.53 -20.70 -15.25
C GLU A 159 -20.19 -21.00 -13.79
N VAL A 160 -19.49 -20.08 -13.14
CA VAL A 160 -19.08 -20.20 -11.73
C VAL A 160 -19.40 -18.89 -11.03
N TRP A 161 -20.07 -18.96 -9.88
CA TRP A 161 -20.55 -17.78 -9.16
C TRP A 161 -21.27 -16.78 -10.07
N GLY A 162 -22.13 -17.27 -10.98
CA GLY A 162 -22.87 -16.44 -11.95
C GLY A 162 -21.99 -15.69 -12.95
N ILE A 163 -20.72 -16.05 -13.09
CA ILE A 163 -19.77 -15.49 -14.05
C ILE A 163 -19.51 -16.54 -15.12
N PRO A 164 -19.63 -16.23 -16.42
CA PRO A 164 -19.17 -17.10 -17.49
C PRO A 164 -17.64 -17.12 -17.48
N MET A 165 -17.06 -18.09 -16.77
CA MET A 165 -15.62 -18.17 -16.54
C MET A 165 -14.93 -19.13 -17.52
N THR A 166 -13.67 -18.81 -17.79
CA THR A 166 -12.75 -19.67 -18.50
C THR A 166 -11.42 -19.75 -17.76
N GLY A 167 -10.86 -20.94 -17.66
CA GLY A 167 -9.55 -21.20 -17.09
C GLY A 167 -8.82 -22.29 -17.86
N SER A 168 -7.50 -22.30 -17.72
CA SER A 168 -6.65 -23.42 -18.13
C SER A 168 -5.93 -23.88 -16.88
N VAL A 169 -6.11 -25.14 -16.51
CA VAL A 169 -5.42 -25.76 -15.37
C VAL A 169 -4.14 -26.40 -15.90
N ASP A 170 -2.98 -25.91 -15.46
CA ASP A 170 -1.69 -26.34 -16.00
C ASP A 170 -1.47 -27.85 -15.83
N TYR A 171 -1.80 -28.38 -14.65
CA TYR A 171 -1.68 -29.82 -14.38
C TYR A 171 -2.69 -30.32 -13.34
N ARG A 172 -3.25 -31.51 -13.60
CA ARG A 172 -4.03 -32.29 -12.63
C ARG A 172 -3.50 -33.71 -12.56
N ASP A 173 -3.23 -34.15 -11.35
CA ASP A 173 -2.84 -35.53 -11.03
C ASP A 173 -4.08 -36.43 -10.82
N GLU A 174 -3.94 -37.73 -11.05
CA GLU A 174 -4.98 -38.75 -10.77
C GLU A 174 -5.42 -38.76 -9.30
N SER A 175 -4.57 -38.34 -8.37
CA SER A 175 -4.91 -38.15 -6.94
C SER A 175 -5.93 -37.03 -6.68
N GLY A 176 -6.31 -36.25 -7.70
CA GLY A 176 -7.18 -35.09 -7.57
C GLY A 176 -6.44 -33.81 -7.19
N ARG A 177 -5.10 -33.81 -7.21
CA ARG A 177 -4.30 -32.62 -6.96
C ARG A 177 -4.19 -31.73 -8.19
N VAL A 178 -4.31 -30.42 -7.97
CA VAL A 178 -4.19 -29.39 -8.98
C VAL A 178 -2.90 -28.60 -8.79
N VAL A 179 -2.18 -28.33 -9.87
CA VAL A 179 -0.95 -27.56 -9.86
C VAL A 179 -1.02 -26.43 -10.87
N ASP A 180 -0.56 -25.24 -10.46
CA ASP A 180 -0.27 -24.10 -11.33
C ASP A 180 1.24 -23.82 -11.27
N TRP A 181 1.89 -23.80 -12.43
CA TRP A 181 3.34 -23.61 -12.52
C TRP A 181 3.67 -22.12 -12.46
N LYS A 182 4.71 -21.76 -11.70
CA LYS A 182 5.17 -20.36 -11.59
C LYS A 182 6.64 -20.24 -11.96
N THR A 183 6.91 -19.64 -13.12
CA THR A 183 8.27 -19.30 -13.60
C THR A 183 8.61 -17.87 -13.20
N GLY A 184 9.01 -17.67 -11.95
CA GLY A 184 9.50 -16.37 -11.48
C GLY A 184 9.58 -16.25 -9.96
N LYS A 185 9.79 -15.01 -9.49
CA LYS A 185 10.05 -14.70 -8.07
C LYS A 185 8.97 -15.27 -7.15
N LEU A 186 9.42 -16.02 -6.15
CA LEU A 186 8.63 -16.46 -5.01
C LEU A 186 8.05 -15.24 -4.26
N PRO A 187 6.72 -15.07 -4.18
CA PRO A 187 6.12 -14.04 -3.35
C PRO A 187 6.30 -14.39 -1.87
N GLU A 188 6.45 -13.36 -1.05
CA GLU A 188 6.42 -13.50 0.40
C GLU A 188 5.05 -14.05 0.84
N LEU A 189 5.06 -14.98 1.80
CA LEU A 189 3.85 -15.57 2.35
C LEU A 189 2.95 -14.49 2.96
N GLY A 190 1.64 -14.57 2.69
CA GLY A 190 0.67 -13.59 3.15
C GLY A 190 0.65 -12.26 2.37
N SER A 191 1.61 -12.02 1.47
CA SER A 191 1.59 -10.83 0.61
C SER A 191 0.36 -10.80 -0.31
N PRO A 192 -0.07 -9.62 -0.80
CA PRO A 192 -1.17 -9.51 -1.77
C PRO A 192 -0.96 -10.39 -3.01
N LYS A 193 0.30 -10.53 -3.47
CA LYS A 193 0.64 -11.39 -4.60
C LYS A 193 0.44 -12.88 -4.29
N ALA A 194 0.86 -13.34 -3.12
CA ALA A 194 0.61 -14.73 -2.69
C ALA A 194 -0.89 -15.02 -2.57
N LYS A 195 -1.67 -14.09 -2.02
CA LYS A 195 -3.13 -14.21 -1.94
C LYS A 195 -3.78 -14.26 -3.33
N SER A 196 -3.30 -13.45 -4.28
CA SER A 196 -3.76 -13.50 -5.68
C SER A 196 -3.49 -14.88 -6.30
N HIS A 197 -2.30 -15.45 -6.13
CA HIS A 197 -2.03 -16.79 -6.69
C HIS A 197 -2.96 -17.86 -6.11
N GLN A 198 -3.22 -17.85 -4.79
CA GLN A 198 -4.18 -18.79 -4.20
C GLN A 198 -5.61 -18.59 -4.71
N ASN A 199 -6.04 -17.36 -4.97
CA ASN A 199 -7.36 -17.10 -5.56
C ASN A 199 -7.50 -17.73 -6.96
N GLN A 200 -6.41 -17.79 -7.73
CA GLN A 200 -6.37 -18.49 -9.02
C GLN A 200 -6.67 -19.99 -8.85
N LEU A 201 -6.03 -20.63 -7.89
CA LEU A 201 -6.23 -22.06 -7.57
C LEU A 201 -7.66 -22.34 -7.11
N ARG A 202 -8.26 -21.44 -6.33
CA ARG A 202 -9.68 -21.53 -5.93
C ARG A 202 -10.63 -21.40 -7.13
N VAL A 203 -10.33 -20.54 -8.10
CA VAL A 203 -11.08 -20.47 -9.37
C VAL A 203 -10.97 -21.77 -10.15
N TYR A 204 -9.79 -22.39 -10.22
CA TYR A 204 -9.64 -23.69 -10.88
C TYR A 204 -10.43 -24.78 -10.20
N LYS A 205 -10.40 -24.86 -8.86
CA LYS A 205 -11.25 -25.77 -8.09
C LYS A 205 -12.72 -25.55 -8.45
N ALA A 206 -13.21 -24.32 -8.39
CA ALA A 206 -14.61 -24.02 -8.65
C ALA A 206 -15.03 -24.40 -10.09
N LEU A 207 -14.15 -24.19 -11.09
CA LEU A 207 -14.37 -24.64 -12.47
C LEU A 207 -14.42 -26.18 -12.58
N LEU A 208 -13.52 -26.90 -11.91
CA LEU A 208 -13.46 -28.36 -11.90
C LEU A 208 -14.67 -28.98 -11.20
N ASP A 209 -15.16 -28.36 -10.12
CA ASP A 209 -16.35 -28.79 -9.39
C ASP A 209 -17.59 -28.78 -10.31
N THR A 210 -17.71 -27.82 -11.24
CA THR A 210 -18.82 -27.81 -12.24
C THR A 210 -18.81 -29.01 -13.19
N ARG A 211 -17.68 -29.72 -13.29
CA ARG A 211 -17.50 -30.93 -14.10
C ARG A 211 -17.58 -32.20 -13.26
N GLY A 212 -17.89 -32.09 -11.96
CA GLY A 212 -17.89 -33.22 -11.02
C GLY A 212 -16.49 -33.78 -10.75
N ILE A 213 -15.44 -33.01 -11.02
CA ILE A 213 -14.05 -33.42 -10.77
C ILE A 213 -13.67 -32.96 -9.36
N GLN A 214 -13.44 -33.91 -8.46
CA GLN A 214 -13.01 -33.61 -7.10
C GLN A 214 -11.56 -33.11 -7.07
N VAL A 215 -11.34 -31.96 -6.41
CA VAL A 215 -10.00 -31.44 -6.12
C VAL A 215 -9.64 -31.74 -4.66
N THR A 216 -8.59 -32.52 -4.45
CA THR A 216 -8.11 -32.93 -3.13
C THR A 216 -7.26 -31.83 -2.49
N ASP A 217 -6.33 -31.26 -3.25
CA ASP A 217 -5.58 -30.06 -2.88
C ASP A 217 -5.13 -29.31 -4.14
N ALA A 218 -4.77 -28.03 -3.98
CA ALA A 218 -4.29 -27.20 -5.06
C ALA A 218 -3.04 -26.43 -4.61
N ARG A 219 -2.01 -26.37 -5.46
CA ARG A 219 -0.73 -25.73 -5.11
C ARG A 219 -0.12 -24.95 -6.26
N ASP A 220 0.50 -23.84 -5.92
CA ASP A 220 1.43 -23.13 -6.80
C ASP A 220 2.79 -23.81 -6.69
N VAL A 221 3.43 -24.15 -7.80
CA VAL A 221 4.80 -24.70 -7.81
C VAL A 221 5.74 -23.69 -8.45
N TYR A 222 6.65 -23.16 -7.64
CA TYR A 222 7.66 -22.19 -8.07
C TYR A 222 8.90 -22.93 -8.56
N VAL A 223 8.93 -23.24 -9.86
CA VAL A 223 9.91 -24.16 -10.47
C VAL A 223 11.35 -23.70 -10.28
N GLU A 224 11.63 -22.39 -10.41
CA GLU A 224 12.96 -21.81 -10.20
C GLU A 224 13.45 -21.97 -8.75
N HIS A 225 12.51 -22.03 -7.80
CA HIS A 225 12.79 -22.08 -6.37
C HIS A 225 12.63 -23.49 -5.77
N ARG A 226 12.04 -24.43 -6.52
CA ARG A 226 11.75 -25.82 -6.09
C ARG A 226 10.96 -25.87 -4.78
N VAL A 227 10.03 -24.94 -4.63
CA VAL A 227 9.10 -24.87 -3.50
C VAL A 227 7.68 -24.81 -4.03
N HIS A 228 6.73 -25.32 -3.24
CA HIS A 228 5.33 -25.22 -3.54
C HIS A 228 4.56 -24.61 -2.37
N HIS A 229 3.50 -23.88 -2.68
CA HIS A 229 2.59 -23.30 -1.68
C HIS A 229 1.18 -23.85 -1.90
N MET A 230 0.58 -24.40 -0.86
CA MET A 230 -0.80 -24.87 -0.90
C MET A 230 -1.78 -23.71 -0.80
N ALA A 231 -2.87 -23.77 -1.56
CA ALA A 231 -4.00 -22.87 -1.36
C ALA A 231 -4.90 -23.38 -0.23
N ASP A 232 -5.42 -22.45 0.57
CA ASP A 232 -6.54 -22.75 1.47
C ASP A 232 -7.83 -22.89 0.63
N LEU A 233 -8.40 -24.09 0.63
CA LEU A 233 -9.61 -24.45 -0.13
C LEU A 233 -10.85 -24.57 0.76
N SER A 234 -10.82 -24.01 1.98
CA SER A 234 -11.99 -23.95 2.88
C SER A 234 -13.17 -23.23 2.24
N ASP A 235 -14.38 -23.56 2.69
CA ASP A 235 -15.62 -22.96 2.18
C ASP A 235 -15.61 -21.43 2.32
N ASP A 236 -15.12 -20.91 3.46
CA ASP A 236 -14.97 -19.47 3.70
C ASP A 236 -14.03 -18.80 2.67
N ALA A 237 -12.89 -19.43 2.38
CA ALA A 237 -11.93 -18.89 1.42
C ALA A 237 -12.47 -18.95 -0.03
N MET A 238 -13.23 -20.01 -0.34
CA MET A 238 -13.93 -20.16 -1.61
C MET A 238 -15.03 -19.10 -1.77
N GLU A 239 -15.84 -18.84 -0.75
CA GLU A 239 -16.88 -17.82 -0.73
C GLU A 239 -16.29 -16.41 -0.87
N ALA A 240 -15.22 -16.10 -0.12
CA ALA A 240 -14.53 -14.82 -0.22
C ALA A 240 -13.97 -14.59 -1.64
N THR A 241 -13.40 -15.62 -2.25
CA THR A 241 -12.91 -15.56 -3.63
C THR A 241 -14.06 -15.35 -4.61
N GLY A 242 -15.17 -16.08 -4.46
CA GLY A 242 -16.35 -15.93 -5.31
C GLY A 242 -16.95 -14.53 -5.24
N THR A 243 -17.07 -13.97 -4.03
CA THR A 243 -17.55 -12.60 -3.81
C THR A 243 -16.63 -11.58 -4.48
N LEU A 244 -15.30 -11.74 -4.32
CA LEU A 244 -14.31 -10.88 -4.96
C LEU A 244 -14.39 -10.95 -6.50
N MET A 245 -14.45 -12.15 -7.07
CA MET A 245 -14.53 -12.33 -8.52
C MET A 245 -15.83 -11.76 -9.10
N ARG A 246 -16.96 -11.95 -8.40
CA ARG A 246 -18.26 -11.39 -8.81
C ARG A 246 -18.22 -9.87 -8.82
N SER A 247 -17.73 -9.24 -7.75
CA SER A 247 -17.58 -7.78 -7.68
C SER A 247 -16.71 -7.23 -8.83
N ARG A 248 -15.58 -7.90 -9.12
CA ARG A 248 -14.70 -7.54 -10.23
C ARG A 248 -15.38 -7.71 -11.59
N TRP A 249 -16.16 -8.77 -11.77
CA TRP A 249 -16.90 -9.01 -13.01
C TRP A 249 -17.98 -7.95 -13.26
N ASP A 250 -18.79 -7.65 -12.24
CA ASP A 250 -19.86 -6.66 -12.34
C ASP A 250 -19.30 -5.27 -12.60
N GLY A 251 -18.18 -4.92 -11.94
CA GLY A 251 -17.43 -3.69 -12.22
C GLY A 251 -16.92 -3.65 -13.65
N MET A 252 -16.24 -4.70 -14.09
CA MET A 252 -15.66 -4.80 -15.44
C MET A 252 -16.69 -4.62 -16.53
N ARG A 253 -17.90 -5.17 -16.34
CA ARG A 253 -19.02 -4.97 -17.26
C ARG A 253 -19.52 -3.53 -17.24
N ARG A 254 -19.77 -2.97 -16.05
CA ARG A 254 -20.22 -1.57 -15.90
C ARG A 254 -19.27 -0.58 -16.58
N ASP A 255 -17.98 -0.71 -16.29
CA ASP A 255 -16.96 0.19 -16.84
C ASP A 255 -16.83 0.01 -18.36
N ALA A 256 -16.98 -1.23 -18.86
CA ALA A 256 -16.99 -1.50 -20.30
C ALA A 256 -18.25 -1.00 -21.02
N ASP A 257 -19.41 -1.06 -20.39
CA ASP A 257 -20.64 -0.49 -20.93
C ASP A 257 -20.58 1.05 -20.95
N ALA A 258 -19.94 1.66 -19.94
CA ALA A 258 -19.75 3.11 -19.86
C ALA A 258 -18.59 3.63 -20.74
N GLY A 259 -17.63 2.78 -21.10
CA GLY A 259 -16.37 3.20 -21.73
C GLY A 259 -15.49 4.07 -20.84
N SER A 260 -15.62 3.94 -19.51
CA SER A 260 -14.93 4.75 -18.52
C SER A 260 -14.36 3.88 -17.42
N TYR A 261 -13.05 3.92 -17.24
CA TYR A 261 -12.30 2.98 -16.40
C TYR A 261 -11.50 3.71 -15.33
N ALA A 262 -11.59 3.26 -14.09
CA ALA A 262 -10.78 3.82 -13.00
C ALA A 262 -9.28 3.70 -13.25
N MET A 263 -8.55 4.79 -13.03
CA MET A 263 -7.10 4.78 -12.83
C MET A 263 -6.81 4.60 -11.34
N THR A 264 -6.43 3.39 -10.93
CA THR A 264 -6.08 3.08 -9.53
C THR A 264 -4.58 2.79 -9.43
N PRO A 265 -3.75 3.82 -9.18
CA PRO A 265 -2.31 3.65 -9.18
C PRO A 265 -1.84 2.76 -8.03
N SER A 266 -0.80 1.98 -8.30
CA SER A 266 -0.21 1.04 -7.35
C SER A 266 1.29 0.85 -7.65
N TYR A 267 1.97 0.08 -6.82
CA TYR A 267 3.35 -0.32 -7.07
C TYR A 267 3.56 -1.07 -8.40
N LEU A 268 2.48 -1.53 -9.05
CA LEU A 268 2.50 -2.21 -10.35
C LEU A 268 2.48 -1.25 -11.56
N CYS A 269 2.28 0.06 -11.35
CA CYS A 269 2.28 1.05 -12.43
C CYS A 269 3.46 0.96 -13.41
N PRO A 270 4.71 0.64 -12.99
CA PRO A 270 5.83 0.52 -13.91
C PRO A 270 5.70 -0.59 -14.96
N TRP A 271 4.81 -1.57 -14.76
CA TRP A 271 4.51 -2.63 -15.73
C TRP A 271 3.18 -2.40 -16.46
N CYS A 272 2.55 -1.24 -16.26
CA CYS A 272 1.34 -0.87 -16.96
C CYS A 272 1.69 -0.39 -18.38
N PRO A 273 0.92 -0.75 -19.43
CA PRO A 273 1.17 -0.23 -20.77
C PRO A 273 1.00 1.30 -20.88
N LEU A 274 0.31 1.93 -19.92
CA LEU A 274 0.19 3.38 -19.79
C LEU A 274 1.29 4.02 -18.92
N ALA A 275 2.35 3.30 -18.53
CA ALA A 275 3.31 3.77 -17.52
C ALA A 275 3.96 5.13 -17.85
N ARG A 276 4.18 5.43 -19.14
CA ARG A 276 4.77 6.72 -19.59
C ARG A 276 3.74 7.85 -19.71
N ALA A 277 2.47 7.52 -19.93
CA ALA A 277 1.45 8.51 -20.30
C ALA A 277 0.41 8.76 -19.19
N CYS A 278 0.19 7.80 -18.29
CA CYS A 278 -0.80 7.93 -17.23
C CYS A 278 -0.38 9.02 -16.22
N PRO A 279 -1.20 10.07 -16.02
CA PRO A 279 -0.87 11.18 -15.13
C PRO A 279 -0.88 10.78 -13.64
N LEU A 280 -1.50 9.65 -13.31
CA LEU A 280 -1.59 9.13 -11.94
C LEU A 280 -0.58 8.00 -11.67
N ALA A 281 0.27 7.62 -12.64
CA ALA A 281 1.19 6.50 -12.49
C ALA A 281 2.07 6.65 -11.23
N SER A 282 2.17 5.58 -10.44
CA SER A 282 3.13 5.55 -9.33
C SER A 282 4.57 5.55 -9.87
N PRO A 283 5.51 6.23 -9.18
CA PRO A 283 6.89 6.32 -9.64
C PRO A 283 7.57 4.95 -9.80
N ALA A 284 8.32 4.78 -10.89
CA ALA A 284 9.16 3.60 -11.11
C ALA A 284 10.40 3.64 -10.22
N ARG A 285 10.46 2.76 -9.21
CA ARG A 285 11.58 2.67 -8.26
C ARG A 285 12.53 1.53 -8.64
N GLY A 286 13.79 1.88 -8.90
CA GLY A 286 14.86 0.93 -9.28
C GLY A 286 14.92 0.65 -10.79
N ASP A 287 16.05 0.12 -11.25
CA ASP A 287 16.34 0.00 -12.69
C ASP A 287 15.39 -0.94 -13.43
N LYS A 288 14.93 -1.99 -12.76
CA LYS A 288 13.96 -2.92 -13.36
C LYS A 288 12.62 -2.25 -13.60
N ALA A 289 12.14 -1.47 -12.63
CA ALA A 289 10.88 -0.73 -12.76
C ALA A 289 11.01 0.37 -13.82
N ARG A 290 12.12 1.11 -13.84
CA ARG A 290 12.37 2.16 -14.84
C ARG A 290 12.42 1.59 -16.26
N ARG A 291 13.16 0.50 -16.45
CA ARG A 291 13.19 -0.23 -17.73
C ARG A 291 11.80 -0.72 -18.12
N ALA A 292 11.07 -1.31 -17.18
CA ALA A 292 9.71 -1.77 -17.45
C ALA A 292 8.78 -0.63 -17.91
N ALA A 293 8.85 0.52 -17.22
CA ALA A 293 8.01 1.68 -17.50
C ALA A 293 8.33 2.33 -18.85
N ALA A 294 9.61 2.34 -19.25
CA ALA A 294 10.07 2.89 -20.54
C ALA A 294 9.43 2.18 -21.75
N ARG A 295 8.89 0.97 -21.55
CA ARG A 295 8.22 0.22 -22.59
C ARG A 295 6.74 0.59 -22.77
N GLY A 296 6.18 1.44 -21.91
CA GLY A 296 4.82 1.94 -22.07
C GLY A 296 4.61 2.68 -23.40
N ILE A 297 3.35 2.88 -23.78
CA ILE A 297 3.00 3.63 -24.99
C ILE A 297 3.64 5.02 -24.97
N ASP A 298 4.04 5.50 -26.15
CA ASP A 298 4.55 6.84 -26.28
C ASP A 298 3.49 7.89 -25.88
N PRO A 299 3.81 8.86 -24.99
CA PRO A 299 2.87 9.91 -24.61
C PRO A 299 2.40 10.79 -25.77
N THR A 300 3.12 10.79 -26.89
CA THR A 300 2.78 11.54 -28.11
C THR A 300 2.03 10.72 -29.16
N ASP A 301 1.67 9.47 -28.86
CA ASP A 301 0.90 8.62 -29.78
C ASP A 301 -0.43 9.33 -30.11
N PRO A 302 -0.74 9.59 -31.40
CA PRO A 302 -1.89 10.41 -31.79
C PRO A 302 -3.24 9.78 -31.44
N ARG A 303 -3.27 8.52 -31.02
CA ARG A 303 -4.47 7.80 -30.55
C ARG A 303 -4.73 7.96 -29.06
N LEU A 304 -3.78 8.55 -28.33
CA LEU A 304 -3.84 8.76 -26.90
C LEU A 304 -3.91 10.25 -26.61
N HIS A 305 -4.98 10.66 -25.93
CA HIS A 305 -5.23 12.04 -25.54
C HIS A 305 -5.17 12.16 -24.02
N VAL A 306 -4.88 13.36 -23.52
CA VAL A 306 -5.01 13.71 -22.11
C VAL A 306 -5.97 14.90 -22.06
N ALA A 307 -7.11 14.75 -21.38
CA ALA A 307 -8.09 15.83 -21.26
C ALA A 307 -7.47 17.04 -20.55
N ASP A 308 -7.66 18.24 -21.11
CA ASP A 308 -6.88 19.47 -20.90
C ASP A 308 -6.47 19.82 -19.46
N GLY A 309 -5.21 20.27 -19.31
CA GLY A 309 -4.78 21.04 -18.13
C GLY A 309 -3.28 21.11 -17.78
N ARG A 310 -2.37 20.38 -18.45
CA ARG A 310 -0.91 20.59 -18.31
C ARG A 310 -0.24 20.48 -19.68
N PRO A 311 0.85 21.22 -19.93
CA PRO A 311 1.47 21.23 -21.25
C PRO A 311 1.89 19.82 -21.64
N THR A 312 1.67 19.49 -22.91
CA THR A 312 2.28 18.36 -23.61
C THR A 312 3.80 18.48 -23.51
N GLY A 313 4.33 17.82 -22.50
CA GLY A 313 5.74 17.61 -22.26
C GLY A 313 5.84 16.25 -21.58
N ASP A 314 6.75 15.43 -22.06
CA ASP A 314 6.98 14.10 -21.50
C ASP A 314 7.15 14.19 -19.97
N PRO A 315 6.32 13.51 -19.15
CA PRO A 315 6.52 13.47 -17.71
C PRO A 315 7.87 12.83 -17.32
N LEU A 316 8.61 12.25 -18.29
CA LEU A 316 9.98 11.77 -18.21
C LEU A 316 11.03 12.68 -18.86
N ALA A 317 10.69 13.85 -19.43
CA ALA A 317 11.70 14.75 -20.04
C ALA A 317 12.70 15.33 -19.03
N GLY A 318 12.44 15.22 -17.72
CA GLY A 318 13.42 15.48 -16.66
C GLY A 318 14.13 14.23 -16.11
N MET A 319 13.92 13.05 -16.72
CA MET A 319 14.37 11.74 -16.24
C MET A 319 15.11 10.89 -17.28
N LEU A 320 15.30 11.38 -18.51
CA LEU A 320 16.30 10.85 -19.42
C LEU A 320 17.63 11.59 -19.15
N PRO A 321 18.76 10.88 -18.97
CA PRO A 321 20.05 11.54 -18.80
C PRO A 321 20.42 12.22 -20.12
N ASP A 322 20.38 13.55 -20.14
CA ASP A 322 21.07 14.31 -21.16
C ASP A 322 22.59 14.08 -21.01
N ALA A 323 23.20 13.67 -22.12
CA ALA A 323 24.59 13.86 -22.49
C ALA A 323 25.68 13.43 -21.48
N CYS A 324 26.45 12.41 -21.90
CA CYS A 324 27.87 12.20 -21.60
C CYS A 324 28.52 13.26 -20.68
N GLY A 325 28.52 13.00 -19.38
CA GLY A 325 29.29 13.74 -18.39
C GLY A 325 29.98 12.74 -17.49
N GLN A 326 31.29 12.58 -17.68
CA GLN A 326 32.17 11.76 -16.86
C GLN A 326 32.07 12.21 -15.40
N GLY A 327 31.38 11.42 -14.58
CA GLY A 327 31.47 11.49 -13.12
C GLY A 327 31.95 10.13 -12.65
N GLU A 328 33.14 10.08 -12.07
CA GLU A 328 33.79 8.86 -11.62
C GLU A 328 32.90 8.11 -10.61
N ASP A 329 32.47 6.91 -10.99
CA ASP A 329 31.85 5.95 -10.10
C ASP A 329 32.88 5.50 -9.06
N LYS A 330 32.61 5.79 -7.78
CA LYS A 330 33.20 5.02 -6.68
C LYS A 330 32.18 3.97 -6.27
N GLU A 331 32.40 2.76 -6.78
CA GLU A 331 31.87 1.52 -6.23
C GLU A 331 32.49 1.31 -4.85
N ASP A 332 31.70 1.45 -3.78
CA ASP A 332 32.01 0.83 -2.49
C ASP A 332 31.04 -0.34 -2.31
N ASP A 333 31.52 -1.53 -2.67
CA ASP A 333 30.98 -2.82 -2.28
C ASP A 333 31.04 -2.94 -0.75
N MET A 334 29.88 -2.99 -0.10
CA MET A 334 29.74 -3.48 1.27
C MET A 334 28.64 -4.52 1.31
N ASP A 335 29.08 -5.78 1.35
CA ASP A 335 28.25 -6.97 1.43
C ASP A 335 27.54 -7.05 2.79
N LEU A 336 26.22 -6.87 2.76
CA LEU A 336 25.35 -6.71 3.93
C LEU A 336 25.03 -8.05 4.63
N LEU A 337 25.61 -9.16 4.16
CA LEU A 337 25.35 -10.50 4.69
C LEU A 337 26.37 -10.99 5.74
N ASP A 338 27.50 -10.31 5.92
CA ASP A 338 28.58 -10.79 6.81
C ASP A 338 28.49 -10.28 8.26
N MET A 339 27.45 -9.49 8.59
CA MET A 339 27.29 -8.88 9.94
C MET A 339 26.24 -9.55 10.84
N LEU A 340 25.62 -10.66 10.42
CA LEU A 340 24.52 -11.32 11.15
C LEU A 340 24.89 -12.62 11.91
N ASP A 341 26.13 -13.11 11.81
CA ASP A 341 26.49 -14.45 12.32
C ASP A 341 27.15 -14.49 13.73
N THR A 342 27.00 -13.43 14.54
CA THR A 342 27.63 -13.37 15.89
C THR A 342 26.68 -13.22 17.09
N ALA A 343 25.38 -13.45 16.94
CA ALA A 343 24.44 -13.44 18.08
C ALA A 343 24.14 -14.87 18.60
N PRO A 344 24.34 -15.17 19.91
CA PRO A 344 24.07 -16.51 20.45
C PRO A 344 22.58 -16.80 20.56
N LYS A 345 22.16 -18.00 20.13
CA LYS A 345 20.76 -18.46 20.12
C LYS A 345 20.22 -18.67 21.56
N PRO A 346 19.03 -18.13 21.93
CA PRO A 346 18.43 -18.40 23.23
C PRO A 346 17.82 -19.81 23.29
N LYS A 347 17.98 -20.46 24.45
CA LYS A 347 17.45 -21.82 24.73
C LYS A 347 15.94 -21.75 25.00
N LYS A 348 15.19 -22.70 24.42
CA LYS A 348 13.75 -22.90 24.68
C LYS A 348 13.52 -23.26 26.16
N ALA A 349 12.72 -22.47 26.86
CA ALA A 349 12.11 -22.85 28.13
C ALA A 349 10.60 -23.11 27.89
N THR A 350 10.13 -24.27 28.33
CA THR A 350 8.72 -24.68 28.25
C THR A 350 8.01 -24.17 29.51
N LEU A 351 6.90 -23.45 29.36
CA LEU A 351 6.09 -22.97 30.49
C LEU A 351 4.75 -23.72 30.59
N PRO A 352 4.23 -23.93 31.81
CA PRO A 352 3.00 -24.67 32.08
C PRO A 352 1.75 -23.85 31.73
N PRO A 353 0.56 -24.48 31.60
CA PRO A 353 -0.63 -23.79 31.13
C PRO A 353 -1.20 -22.83 32.19
N PRO A 354 -1.86 -21.73 31.78
CA PRO A 354 -2.28 -20.65 32.66
C PRO A 354 -3.59 -20.95 33.41
N GLU A 355 -3.68 -20.45 34.64
CA GLU A 355 -4.91 -20.46 35.45
C GLU A 355 -5.84 -19.27 35.13
N PRO A 356 -7.14 -19.33 35.49
CA PRO A 356 -8.14 -18.33 35.06
C PRO A 356 -8.03 -17.00 35.80
N TRP A 357 -8.18 -15.92 35.04
CA TRP A 357 -8.08 -14.52 35.46
C TRP A 357 -9.16 -14.07 36.46
N THR A 358 -8.78 -13.22 37.43
CA THR A 358 -9.69 -12.41 38.25
C THR A 358 -9.37 -10.91 38.13
N LYS A 359 -10.42 -10.09 38.11
CA LYS A 359 -10.41 -8.65 37.82
C LYS A 359 -9.82 -7.86 39.00
N GLY A 360 -8.64 -7.28 38.83
CA GLY A 360 -8.02 -6.36 39.80
C GLY A 360 -8.68 -4.96 39.82
N PRO A 361 -8.43 -4.15 40.87
CA PRO A 361 -9.07 -2.84 41.07
C PRO A 361 -8.59 -1.78 40.06
N ASP A 362 -9.42 -0.75 39.87
CA ASP A 362 -9.25 0.31 38.88
C ASP A 362 -7.93 1.07 39.10
N PRO A 363 -7.05 1.18 38.09
CA PRO A 363 -5.80 1.90 38.20
C PRO A 363 -5.95 3.42 38.47
N TRP A 364 -7.13 4.03 38.23
CA TRP A 364 -7.38 5.43 38.62
C TRP A 364 -7.63 5.60 40.12
N ASP A 365 -7.95 4.52 40.83
CA ASP A 365 -8.09 4.50 42.30
C ASP A 365 -6.76 4.26 43.02
N THR A 366 -5.66 4.19 42.28
CA THR A 366 -4.31 4.14 42.84
C THR A 366 -3.82 5.55 43.22
N PRO A 367 -2.94 5.67 44.22
CA PRO A 367 -2.32 6.95 44.58
C PRO A 367 -1.67 7.66 43.38
N GLU A 368 -0.97 6.90 42.53
CA GLU A 368 -0.27 7.38 41.34
C GLU A 368 -1.26 7.84 40.25
N GLY A 369 -2.37 7.12 40.09
CA GLY A 369 -3.46 7.50 39.18
C GLY A 369 -4.14 8.81 39.58
N ARG A 370 -4.31 9.05 40.88
CA ARG A 370 -4.88 10.30 41.41
C ARG A 370 -3.91 11.48 41.29
N GLU A 371 -2.62 11.26 41.52
CA GLU A 371 -1.58 12.30 41.37
C GLU A 371 -1.43 12.73 39.90
N ALA A 372 -1.50 11.77 38.97
CA ALA A 372 -1.57 12.04 37.54
C ALA A 372 -2.83 12.84 37.17
N ALA A 373 -4.01 12.47 37.69
CA ALA A 373 -5.25 13.21 37.43
C ALA A 373 -5.18 14.67 37.94
N ALA A 374 -4.60 14.91 39.13
CA ALA A 374 -4.45 16.25 39.69
C ALA A 374 -3.48 17.14 38.91
N ARG A 375 -2.37 16.58 38.42
CA ARG A 375 -1.35 17.30 37.62
C ARG A 375 -1.89 17.88 36.31
N TRP A 376 -3.00 17.32 35.81
CA TRP A 376 -3.64 17.71 34.56
C TRP A 376 -5.06 18.27 34.74
N GLY A 377 -5.46 18.62 35.97
CA GLY A 377 -6.75 19.24 36.27
C GLY A 377 -7.97 18.32 36.07
N MET A 378 -7.75 17.00 36.10
CA MET A 378 -8.72 15.94 35.76
C MET A 378 -9.16 15.12 36.99
N GLY A 379 -8.89 15.61 38.20
CA GLY A 379 -9.43 15.03 39.43
C GLY A 379 -10.77 15.67 39.83
N ASP A 380 -11.65 14.90 40.47
CA ASP A 380 -12.89 15.43 41.06
C ASP A 380 -12.57 16.55 42.07
N LYS A 381 -13.30 17.68 42.01
CA LYS A 381 -13.36 18.60 43.15
C LYS A 381 -13.94 17.84 44.34
N PRO A 382 -13.40 17.99 45.57
CA PRO A 382 -13.88 17.22 46.71
C PRO A 382 -15.39 17.45 46.91
N LYS A 383 -16.14 16.35 47.02
CA LYS A 383 -17.56 16.37 47.38
C LYS A 383 -17.71 17.07 48.72
N ARG A 384 -18.41 18.21 48.73
CA ARG A 384 -18.96 18.82 49.94
C ARG A 384 -20.06 17.88 50.45
N GLU A 385 -19.91 17.35 51.65
CA GLU A 385 -20.95 16.50 52.27
C GLU A 385 -22.25 17.30 52.44
N ALA A 386 -23.36 16.65 52.07
CA ALA A 386 -24.69 17.24 52.11
C ALA A 386 -25.17 17.45 53.56
N LYS A 387 -25.79 18.59 53.81
CA LYS A 387 -26.77 18.78 54.88
C LYS A 387 -28.11 19.23 54.29
N PRO A 388 -29.23 18.97 54.98
CA PRO A 388 -30.47 18.56 54.35
C PRO A 388 -31.34 19.71 53.86
N ASP A 389 -32.28 19.27 53.01
CA ASP A 389 -33.45 19.89 52.39
C ASP A 389 -34.12 21.04 53.17
N THR A 390 -34.44 22.14 52.47
CA THR A 390 -35.81 22.69 52.34
C THR A 390 -35.84 23.84 51.32
N SER A 391 -36.62 23.62 50.26
CA SER A 391 -37.56 24.56 49.60
C SER A 391 -37.10 25.89 48.99
N ASP A 392 -37.51 26.02 47.72
CA ASP A 392 -38.01 27.21 47.01
C ASP A 392 -37.01 28.13 46.29
N ASP A 393 -37.06 27.97 44.96
CA ASP A 393 -37.03 28.96 43.88
C ASP A 393 -36.10 30.18 43.99
N VAL A 394 -35.15 30.29 43.03
CA VAL A 394 -35.02 31.41 42.07
C VAL A 394 -33.68 31.28 41.29
N ASP A 395 -33.77 31.53 39.98
CA ASP A 395 -32.75 31.44 38.93
C ASP A 395 -31.55 32.43 39.08
N PRO A 396 -30.28 32.00 38.97
CA PRO A 396 -29.11 32.87 38.99
C PRO A 396 -28.61 33.37 37.62
N TRP A 397 -29.33 33.21 36.51
CA TRP A 397 -29.00 33.90 35.24
C TRP A 397 -29.40 35.39 35.20
N ALA A 398 -29.73 36.01 36.33
CA ALA A 398 -29.93 37.46 36.42
C ALA A 398 -28.67 38.17 36.98
N THR A 399 -27.93 38.85 36.09
CA THR A 399 -26.81 39.77 36.37
C THR A 399 -27.23 40.94 37.28
N PRO A 400 -26.32 41.58 38.06
CA PRO A 400 -25.42 42.64 37.51
C PRO A 400 -24.07 42.91 38.26
N MET A 401 -23.31 43.85 37.66
CA MET A 401 -22.00 44.47 37.98
C MET A 401 -21.60 44.65 39.47
N PRO A 402 -20.29 44.72 39.80
CA PRO A 402 -19.83 45.06 41.15
C PRO A 402 -19.58 46.57 41.35
N THR A 403 -20.08 47.09 42.49
CA THR A 403 -19.68 48.37 43.10
C THR A 403 -18.82 48.16 44.35
N LYS A 404 -17.76 48.99 44.43
CA LYS A 404 -16.93 49.49 45.55
C LYS A 404 -17.18 49.07 47.01
N ALA A 405 -16.07 49.03 47.77
CA ALA A 405 -15.93 49.63 49.12
C ALA A 405 -14.52 50.27 49.23
N ALA A 406 -14.38 51.60 49.37
CA ALA A 406 -14.27 52.43 50.61
C ALA A 406 -12.91 52.24 51.34
N LEU A 407 -12.11 53.25 51.73
CA LEU A 407 -12.32 54.60 52.28
C LEU A 407 -11.14 55.54 51.93
N GLY A 408 -11.38 56.87 51.89
CA GLY A 408 -10.34 57.89 52.06
C GLY A 408 -10.67 59.29 51.49
N SER A 409 -11.29 60.14 52.33
CA SER A 409 -11.14 61.62 52.48
C SER A 409 -9.95 62.26 51.71
N THR A 410 -9.94 63.45 51.12
CA THR A 410 -10.71 64.73 51.19
C THR A 410 -10.22 65.65 50.05
N ASP A 411 -11.07 66.58 49.59
CA ASP A 411 -10.78 67.89 48.94
C ASP A 411 -9.90 67.93 47.67
N GLY A 412 -10.15 68.66 46.58
CA GLY A 412 -11.07 69.74 46.21
C GLY A 412 -10.42 70.49 45.03
N GLY A 413 -11.22 71.04 44.11
CA GLY A 413 -10.84 72.21 43.29
C GLY A 413 -10.12 72.02 41.93
N ASP A 414 -10.82 72.47 40.89
CA ASP A 414 -10.33 73.34 39.79
C ASP A 414 -9.37 72.82 38.69
N ALA A 415 -9.80 73.00 37.43
CA ALA A 415 -8.94 73.16 36.23
C ALA A 415 -8.30 74.58 36.23
N PRO A 416 -7.42 75.03 35.28
CA PRO A 416 -6.78 74.42 34.10
C PRO A 416 -5.24 74.74 33.96
N TRP A 417 -4.63 74.39 32.81
CA TRP A 417 -3.35 74.87 32.17
C TRP A 417 -1.98 74.70 32.86
N ALA A 418 -1.03 74.04 32.16
CA ALA A 418 0.37 74.49 32.01
C ALA A 418 1.14 73.59 31.01
N VAL A 419 1.97 74.24 30.19
CA VAL A 419 2.75 73.70 29.06
C VAL A 419 4.23 73.63 29.47
N GLU A 420 4.88 72.48 29.17
CA GLU A 420 6.32 72.21 28.90
C GLU A 420 7.39 72.45 30.00
N PRO A 421 8.58 71.76 29.97
CA PRO A 421 9.36 71.41 28.77
C PRO A 421 10.05 70.03 28.70
N GLU A 422 10.53 69.77 27.49
CA GLU A 422 11.32 68.64 27.01
C GLU A 422 12.40 68.12 27.98
N ALA A 423 12.37 66.81 28.22
CA ALA A 423 13.52 66.04 28.64
C ALA A 423 13.85 64.99 27.57
N LYS A 424 15.08 65.09 27.06
CA LYS A 424 15.68 64.22 26.04
C LYS A 424 15.40 62.73 26.30
N PRO A 425 15.00 61.93 25.29
CA PRO A 425 14.93 60.50 25.46
C PRO A 425 16.34 59.93 25.64
N ALA A 426 16.54 59.22 26.74
CA ALA A 426 17.59 58.23 26.88
C ALA A 426 17.52 57.23 25.72
N PRO A 427 18.64 56.63 25.29
CA PRO A 427 18.69 55.82 24.09
C PRO A 427 17.64 54.71 24.16
N GLN A 428 16.76 54.66 23.15
CA GLN A 428 15.90 53.52 22.92
C GLN A 428 16.81 52.30 22.88
N ALA A 429 16.65 51.40 23.85
CA ALA A 429 17.10 50.05 23.70
C ALA A 429 16.46 49.54 22.41
N GLU A 430 17.28 49.35 21.38
CA GLU A 430 16.85 48.75 20.13
C GLU A 430 16.01 47.53 20.48
N ALA A 431 14.74 47.57 20.07
CA ALA A 431 13.90 46.39 20.09
C ALA A 431 14.68 45.32 19.35
N LYS A 432 15.11 44.28 20.08
CA LYS A 432 15.70 43.08 19.48
C LYS A 432 14.76 42.69 18.34
N PRO A 433 15.25 42.57 17.09
CA PRO A 433 14.40 42.16 16.00
C PRO A 433 13.78 40.83 16.40
N GLU A 434 12.45 40.74 16.31
CA GLU A 434 11.74 39.47 16.37
C GLU A 434 12.48 38.53 15.43
N ALA A 435 13.08 37.47 15.99
CA ALA A 435 13.86 36.53 15.21
C ALA A 435 12.90 35.92 14.18
N LYS A 436 13.04 36.32 12.91
CA LYS A 436 12.33 35.67 11.81
C LYS A 436 12.56 34.16 11.97
N ALA A 437 11.47 33.41 12.12
CA ALA A 437 11.52 31.96 12.16
C ALA A 437 12.37 31.49 10.97
N PRO A 438 13.37 30.61 11.17
CA PRO A 438 14.22 30.18 10.09
C PRO A 438 13.35 29.56 9.01
N THR A 439 13.39 30.11 7.80
CA THR A 439 12.76 29.50 6.61
C THR A 439 13.43 28.15 6.38
N ARG A 440 12.82 27.09 6.92
CA ARG A 440 13.29 25.72 6.73
C ARG A 440 13.21 25.38 5.25
N ARG A 441 14.30 24.86 4.70
CA ARG A 441 14.35 24.40 3.31
C ARG A 441 13.56 23.11 3.20
N MET A 442 12.56 23.09 2.32
CA MET A 442 11.95 21.83 1.89
C MET A 442 12.92 21.11 0.95
N ALA A 443 13.13 19.83 1.20
CA ALA A 443 13.88 18.94 0.34
C ALA A 443 13.01 17.72 -0.01
N ARG A 444 13.40 17.00 -1.05
CA ARG A 444 12.75 15.74 -1.43
C ARG A 444 13.78 14.61 -1.37
N GLY A 445 13.86 13.98 -0.20
CA GLY A 445 14.61 12.74 0.01
C GLY A 445 13.80 11.52 -0.40
N LYS A 446 14.28 10.32 -0.05
CA LYS A 446 13.49 9.08 -0.21
C LYS A 446 12.41 9.02 0.87
N ALA A 447 11.36 8.24 0.63
CA ALA A 447 10.24 8.14 1.56
C ALA A 447 10.58 7.47 2.90
N TYR A 448 11.62 6.63 2.92
CA TYR A 448 12.14 5.98 4.13
C TYR A 448 13.25 6.79 4.81
N ASP A 449 13.71 7.89 4.21
CA ASP A 449 14.61 8.80 4.90
C ASP A 449 13.82 9.58 5.95
N PRO A 450 14.44 9.94 7.10
CA PRO A 450 13.77 10.71 8.13
C PRO A 450 13.16 12.01 7.57
N SER A 451 12.05 12.43 8.16
CA SER A 451 11.40 13.71 7.85
C SER A 451 12.28 14.91 8.21
N VAL A 452 13.27 14.71 9.10
CA VAL A 452 14.32 15.67 9.45
C VAL A 452 15.66 15.19 8.89
N LEU A 453 16.19 15.88 7.89
CA LEU A 453 17.49 15.55 7.28
C LEU A 453 18.65 16.14 8.10
N SER A 454 19.85 15.59 7.92
CA SER A 454 21.09 16.02 8.61
C SER A 454 21.45 17.50 8.37
N GLU A 455 20.98 18.09 7.27
CA GLU A 455 21.16 19.51 6.93
C GLU A 455 20.09 20.43 7.54
N GLY A 456 19.20 19.92 8.40
CA GLY A 456 18.08 20.69 8.98
C GLY A 456 16.92 20.97 8.01
N ALA A 457 16.98 20.39 6.81
CA ALA A 457 15.92 20.44 5.80
C ALA A 457 14.78 19.46 6.14
N VAL A 458 13.55 19.83 5.77
CA VAL A 458 12.38 18.97 5.94
C VAL A 458 12.19 18.12 4.68
N ASN A 459 12.24 16.80 4.84
CA ASN A 459 11.97 15.87 3.76
C ASN A 459 10.46 15.78 3.52
N SER A 460 9.98 16.44 2.46
CA SER A 460 8.56 16.42 2.08
C SER A 460 8.03 15.05 1.66
N ALA A 461 8.91 14.07 1.41
CA ALA A 461 8.53 12.68 1.14
C ALA A 461 8.58 11.78 2.39
N GLY A 462 9.07 12.29 3.53
CA GLY A 462 9.22 11.53 4.77
C GLY A 462 7.86 11.11 5.34
N TYR A 463 7.84 9.98 6.06
CA TYR A 463 6.61 9.43 6.64
C TYR A 463 5.94 10.38 7.64
N GLY A 464 6.73 11.02 8.51
CA GLY A 464 6.26 11.97 9.50
C GLY A 464 5.71 13.24 8.88
N PHE A 465 6.33 13.77 7.83
CA PHE A 465 5.80 14.90 7.08
C PHE A 465 4.49 14.54 6.36
N THR A 466 4.43 13.38 5.71
CA THR A 466 3.22 12.90 5.05
C THR A 466 2.08 12.71 6.06
N ARG A 467 2.37 12.13 7.23
CA ARG A 467 1.38 11.98 8.30
C ARG A 467 0.87 13.33 8.79
N LEU A 468 1.77 14.30 9.01
CA LEU A 468 1.36 15.65 9.38
C LEU A 468 0.39 16.27 8.35
N THR A 469 0.62 16.07 7.05
CA THR A 469 -0.30 16.56 6.01
C THR A 469 -1.66 15.85 6.00
N ILE A 470 -1.70 14.55 6.32
CA ILE A 470 -2.96 13.79 6.42
C ILE A 470 -3.73 14.24 7.66
N MET A 471 -3.07 14.31 8.83
CA MET A 471 -3.68 14.80 10.07
C MET A 471 -4.22 16.24 9.90
N ALA A 472 -3.53 17.08 9.13
CA ALA A 472 -4.03 18.41 8.80
C ALA A 472 -5.34 18.33 7.99
N ALA A 473 -5.39 17.50 6.94
CA ALA A 473 -6.63 17.30 6.17
C ALA A 473 -7.78 16.75 7.02
N GLU A 474 -7.50 15.84 7.96
CA GLU A 474 -8.48 15.34 8.92
C GLU A 474 -8.98 16.43 9.88
N ALA A 475 -8.08 17.32 10.33
CA ALA A 475 -8.45 18.45 11.16
C ALA A 475 -9.45 19.38 10.45
N TYR A 476 -9.24 19.65 9.16
CA TYR A 476 -10.21 20.39 8.33
C TYR A 476 -11.58 19.71 8.26
N ALA A 477 -11.62 18.38 8.27
CA ALA A 477 -12.89 17.63 8.26
C ALA A 477 -13.58 17.59 9.64
N ILE A 478 -12.79 17.56 10.73
CA ILE A 478 -13.31 17.39 12.09
C ILE A 478 -13.75 18.73 12.70
N GLY A 479 -12.98 19.80 12.49
CA GLY A 479 -13.20 21.11 13.08
C GLY A 479 -12.88 22.22 12.07
N PRO A 480 -13.74 22.45 11.06
CA PRO A 480 -13.48 23.40 9.99
C PRO A 480 -13.39 24.86 10.47
N ASP A 481 -13.97 25.18 11.63
CA ASP A 481 -13.95 26.51 12.23
C ASP A 481 -12.59 26.87 12.87
N ASP A 482 -11.81 25.85 13.29
CA ASP A 482 -10.47 26.00 13.85
C ASP A 482 -9.61 24.78 13.48
N PRO A 483 -9.18 24.65 12.21
CA PRO A 483 -8.43 23.48 11.73
C PRO A 483 -7.05 23.39 12.37
N ASP A 484 -6.41 24.52 12.69
CA ASP A 484 -5.08 24.54 13.32
C ASP A 484 -5.15 24.09 14.78
N GLY A 485 -6.14 24.56 15.54
CA GLY A 485 -6.40 24.08 16.90
C GLY A 485 -6.83 22.60 16.91
N THR A 486 -7.61 22.17 15.92
CA THR A 486 -8.04 20.77 15.75
C THR A 486 -6.86 19.85 15.41
N LEU A 487 -5.94 20.29 14.54
CA LEU A 487 -4.71 19.57 14.21
C LEU A 487 -3.84 19.39 15.45
N LEU A 488 -3.63 20.46 16.22
CA LEU A 488 -2.87 20.41 17.46
C LEU A 488 -3.51 19.47 18.49
N ALA A 489 -4.84 19.44 18.57
CA ALA A 489 -5.57 18.51 19.43
C ALA A 489 -5.37 17.04 18.99
N LEU A 490 -5.40 16.74 17.69
CA LEU A 490 -5.12 15.39 17.16
C LEU A 490 -3.69 14.95 17.50
N ILE A 491 -2.70 15.81 17.27
CA ILE A 491 -1.28 15.55 17.59
C ILE A 491 -1.11 15.26 19.09
N ARG A 492 -1.73 16.07 19.96
CA ARG A 492 -1.67 15.85 21.42
C ARG A 492 -2.34 14.55 21.84
N ALA A 493 -3.50 14.24 21.27
CA ALA A 493 -4.22 13.01 21.57
C ALA A 493 -3.42 11.76 21.13
N GLY A 494 -2.83 11.79 19.93
CA GLY A 494 -1.98 10.72 19.42
C GLY A 494 -0.73 10.52 20.27
N TRP A 495 -0.06 11.61 20.64
CA TRP A 495 1.12 11.56 21.51
C TRP A 495 0.78 11.01 22.89
N ALA A 496 -0.31 11.47 23.50
CA ALA A 496 -0.76 11.00 24.80
C ALA A 496 -1.14 9.51 24.78
N ALA A 497 -1.84 9.04 23.74
CA ALA A 497 -2.19 7.63 23.58
C ALA A 497 -0.95 6.76 23.41
N SER A 498 0.00 7.19 22.58
CA SER A 498 1.31 6.53 22.41
C SER A 498 2.08 6.48 23.73
N ARG A 499 2.17 7.60 24.45
CA ARG A 499 2.88 7.72 25.72
C ARG A 499 2.28 6.81 26.79
N ALA A 500 0.95 6.73 26.87
CA ALA A 500 0.25 5.84 27.81
C ALA A 500 0.51 4.36 27.52
N ALA A 501 0.52 3.97 26.24
CA ALA A 501 0.74 2.58 25.84
C ALA A 501 2.22 2.15 25.93
N TRP A 502 3.16 3.01 25.56
CA TRP A 502 4.55 2.62 25.34
C TRP A 502 5.54 3.27 26.31
N GLY A 503 5.06 4.14 27.21
CA GLY A 503 5.88 4.76 28.26
C GLY A 503 7.08 5.51 27.67
N PRO A 504 8.30 5.32 28.19
CA PRO A 504 9.52 6.00 27.74
C PRO A 504 9.87 5.79 26.25
N ASN A 505 9.33 4.76 25.59
CA ASN A 505 9.59 4.50 24.16
C ASN A 505 8.96 5.55 23.24
N THR A 506 7.96 6.29 23.72
CA THR A 506 7.48 7.49 23.00
C THR A 506 8.48 8.62 23.25
N PRO A 507 9.05 9.30 22.25
CA PRO A 507 9.95 10.44 22.50
C PRO A 507 9.17 11.67 22.96
N ASP A 508 9.80 12.52 23.78
CA ASP A 508 9.23 13.82 24.14
C ASP A 508 9.28 14.78 22.95
N VAL A 509 8.20 15.56 22.78
CA VAL A 509 8.11 16.64 21.79
C VAL A 509 8.07 17.95 22.55
N ALA A 510 9.21 18.63 22.65
CA ALA A 510 9.32 19.90 23.37
C ALA A 510 8.31 20.92 22.84
N GLY A 511 7.67 21.70 23.72
CA GLY A 511 6.69 22.73 23.35
C GLY A 511 5.32 22.22 22.87
N LEU A 512 5.09 20.90 22.77
CA LEU A 512 3.79 20.35 22.36
C LEU A 512 2.67 20.69 23.35
N ALA A 513 2.96 20.66 24.65
CA ALA A 513 2.02 21.04 25.70
C ALA A 513 1.62 22.52 25.61
N ASP A 514 2.56 23.39 25.22
CA ASP A 514 2.35 24.84 25.08
C ASP A 514 1.75 25.23 23.72
N GLY A 515 1.53 24.25 22.84
CA GLY A 515 0.93 24.43 21.51
C GLY A 515 1.91 24.96 20.46
N ARG A 516 3.21 24.88 20.75
CA ARG A 516 4.30 25.29 19.87
C ARG A 516 5.35 24.17 19.82
N PRO A 517 5.01 23.01 19.24
CA PRO A 517 5.91 21.87 19.22
C PRO A 517 7.18 22.20 18.45
N ASP A 518 8.33 21.79 18.99
CA ASP A 518 9.59 21.78 18.25
C ASP A 518 9.41 20.91 16.99
N THR A 519 9.68 21.51 15.84
CA THR A 519 9.37 20.91 14.55
C THR A 519 10.16 19.63 14.31
N ASP A 520 11.42 19.56 14.75
CA ASP A 520 12.25 18.38 14.54
C ASP A 520 11.85 17.23 15.45
N ALA A 521 11.59 17.53 16.73
CA ALA A 521 11.08 16.54 17.68
C ALA A 521 9.72 15.99 17.23
N LEU A 522 8.83 16.87 16.73
CA LEU A 522 7.53 16.48 16.21
C LEU A 522 7.67 15.57 14.99
N LEU A 523 8.44 15.96 13.98
CA LEU A 523 8.61 15.18 12.76
C LEU A 523 9.29 13.83 13.02
N ARG A 524 10.27 13.76 13.93
CA ARG A 524 10.90 12.49 14.34
C ARG A 524 9.93 11.57 15.06
N TRP A 525 9.07 12.11 15.93
CA TRP A 525 8.02 11.29 16.55
C TRP A 525 7.01 10.82 15.51
N LEU A 526 6.58 11.68 14.58
CA LEU A 526 5.66 11.33 13.50
C LEU A 526 6.27 10.33 12.50
N ASP A 527 7.59 10.23 12.37
CA ASP A 527 8.23 9.14 11.60
C ASP A 527 8.07 7.76 12.28
N SER A 528 7.74 7.72 13.58
CA SER A 528 7.68 6.46 14.33
C SER A 528 6.40 5.65 14.05
N PRO A 529 6.47 4.31 14.18
CA PRO A 529 5.28 3.45 14.20
C PRO A 529 4.34 3.76 15.37
N LEU A 530 4.86 4.26 16.49
CA LEU A 530 4.05 4.56 17.68
C LEU A 530 3.06 5.70 17.41
N ALA A 531 3.52 6.74 16.70
CA ALA A 531 2.65 7.80 16.23
C ALA A 531 1.63 7.29 15.20
N ARG A 532 2.03 6.33 14.34
CA ARG A 532 1.15 5.78 13.28
C ARG A 532 -0.02 5.05 13.91
N ASP A 533 0.29 4.14 14.82
CA ASP A 533 -0.69 3.25 15.41
C ASP A 533 -1.67 4.04 16.29
N ALA A 534 -1.20 5.12 16.94
CA ALA A 534 -2.05 6.03 17.70
C ALA A 534 -3.01 6.84 16.80
N ASP A 535 -2.50 7.41 15.71
CA ASP A 535 -3.28 8.15 14.72
C ASP A 535 -4.38 7.26 14.08
N GLU A 536 -3.97 6.07 13.64
CA GLU A 536 -4.83 5.05 13.07
C GLU A 536 -5.93 4.56 14.05
N ALA A 537 -5.61 4.45 15.33
CA ALA A 537 -6.59 4.08 16.35
C ALA A 537 -7.57 5.22 16.65
N ILE A 538 -7.08 6.48 16.68
CA ILE A 538 -7.92 7.67 16.88
C ILE A 538 -8.91 7.82 15.73
N GLY A 539 -8.48 7.68 14.48
CA GLY A 539 -9.37 7.78 13.32
C GLY A 539 -10.49 6.76 13.34
N ARG A 540 -10.21 5.50 13.74
CA ARG A 540 -11.21 4.42 13.82
C ARG A 540 -12.16 4.55 15.01
N LEU A 541 -11.72 5.19 16.09
CA LEU A 541 -12.48 5.32 17.35
C LEU A 541 -13.10 6.72 17.50
N MET A 542 -13.05 7.54 16.45
CA MET A 542 -13.60 8.88 16.45
C MET A 542 -15.14 8.83 16.51
N PRO A 543 -15.77 9.40 17.55
CA PRO A 543 -17.22 9.43 17.63
C PRO A 543 -17.81 10.43 16.62
N ALA A 544 -19.04 10.18 16.20
CA ALA A 544 -19.76 11.02 15.23
C ALA A 544 -20.32 12.31 15.86
N ASP A 545 -20.52 12.34 17.18
CA ASP A 545 -21.22 13.40 17.91
C ASP A 545 -20.30 14.22 18.82
N GLY A 546 -20.69 15.46 19.11
CA GLY A 546 -19.97 16.36 20.04
C GLY A 546 -19.01 17.33 19.35
N THR A 547 -18.40 18.21 20.16
CA THR A 547 -17.45 19.21 19.65
C THR A 547 -16.17 18.54 19.14
N PRO A 548 -15.39 19.19 18.24
CA PRO A 548 -14.10 18.67 17.76
C PRO A 548 -13.18 18.25 18.92
N ALA A 549 -13.05 19.09 19.94
CA ALA A 549 -12.23 18.80 21.13
C ALA A 549 -12.74 17.59 21.91
N ASP A 550 -14.06 17.46 22.11
CA ASP A 550 -14.66 16.33 22.82
C ASP A 550 -14.49 15.03 22.04
N ARG A 551 -14.69 15.07 20.73
CA ARG A 551 -14.55 13.91 19.83
C ARG A 551 -13.13 13.38 19.87
N ILE A 552 -12.15 14.26 19.67
CA ILE A 552 -10.71 13.94 19.69
C ILE A 552 -10.31 13.42 21.08
N GLY A 553 -10.76 14.07 22.15
CA GLY A 553 -10.47 13.65 23.52
C GLY A 553 -11.02 12.25 23.85
N ARG A 554 -12.24 11.92 23.43
CA ARG A 554 -12.82 10.58 23.60
C ARG A 554 -12.08 9.54 22.76
N ALA A 555 -11.79 9.86 21.51
CA ALA A 555 -11.06 8.98 20.60
C ALA A 555 -9.65 8.67 21.12
N GLY A 556 -8.91 9.69 21.58
CA GLY A 556 -7.58 9.52 22.17
C GLY A 556 -7.58 8.61 23.40
N ARG A 557 -8.57 8.73 24.29
CA ARG A 557 -8.72 7.83 25.44
C ARG A 557 -9.03 6.39 25.03
N ALA A 558 -9.89 6.20 24.04
CA ALA A 558 -10.21 4.88 23.51
C ALA A 558 -9.00 4.25 22.82
N ALA A 559 -8.25 5.03 22.03
CA ALA A 559 -7.03 4.61 21.37
C ALA A 559 -5.95 4.18 22.37
N ALA A 560 -5.74 4.94 23.45
CA ALA A 560 -4.81 4.57 24.51
C ALA A 560 -5.15 3.19 25.12
N ARG A 561 -6.43 2.95 25.43
CA ARG A 561 -6.89 1.65 25.96
C ARG A 561 -6.67 0.51 24.97
N ALA A 562 -6.98 0.73 23.69
CA ALA A 562 -6.79 -0.26 22.64
C ALA A 562 -5.31 -0.62 22.46
N LEU A 563 -4.42 0.37 22.43
CA LEU A 563 -2.98 0.15 22.31
C LEU A 563 -2.40 -0.56 23.55
N ILE A 564 -2.85 -0.21 24.76
CA ILE A 564 -2.45 -0.90 26.00
C ILE A 564 -2.90 -2.37 25.96
N ALA A 565 -4.16 -2.64 25.60
CA ALA A 565 -4.68 -4.00 25.49
C ALA A 565 -3.91 -4.82 24.45
N ALA A 566 -3.61 -4.23 23.28
CA ALA A 566 -2.81 -4.89 22.25
C ALA A 566 -1.39 -5.20 22.72
N ARG A 567 -0.74 -4.27 23.42
CA ARG A 567 0.58 -4.49 24.03
C ARG A 567 0.54 -5.65 25.04
N ASP A 568 -0.49 -5.68 25.89
CA ASP A 568 -0.61 -6.67 26.96
C ASP A 568 -0.98 -8.07 26.44
N LEU A 569 -1.51 -8.19 25.21
CA LEU A 569 -1.72 -9.47 24.52
C LEU A 569 -0.44 -10.08 23.92
N ILE A 570 0.58 -9.26 23.68
CA ILE A 570 1.84 -9.65 23.02
C ILE A 570 2.98 -9.83 24.05
N ARG A 571 2.74 -9.41 25.29
CA ARG A 571 3.61 -9.68 26.45
C ARG A 571 3.13 -10.90 27.20
#